data_AF-A0A2V2UZI2-F1
#
_entry.id   AF-A0A2V2UZI2-F1
#
_cell.length_a   1.000
_cell.length_b   1.000
_cell.length_c   1.000
_cell.angle_alpha   90.00
_cell.angle_beta   90.00
_cell.angle_gamma   90.00
#
_symmetry.space_group_name_H-M   'P 1'
#
loop_
_entity.id
_entity.type
_entity.pdbx_description
1 polymer ?
#
loop_
_entity_poly.entity_id
_entity_poly.type
_entity_poly.pdbx_seq_one_letter_code
_entity_poly.pdbx_strand_id
1 'polypeptide(L)'
;MPPKRNRVQGGNARSRASAVPQGDRRKRARSVLEGDTDQPAATRRRAEEPQQQQLTMSSTVKDILLEGSTLRTEMKLNDFLRSNLGGRGVVDTNENVAMEAFLLRPTMFINDNEILGLITALPSYQALEAINKLHHEGVYSLEQWRGFRRKNTVALLARGKINAALPRAQTSTPVVNSKVLKGCYESVYNASWHHFKEVPDSKKKKTGTVMKLEKGEPPQSWTYKKVGETLERKDGVRQSGTARLRLMVLTSDKAWPYTWAGTESTRDCYVNCEVERVWQIVKGDLTEWFSPHGRTGFKPKKRVLIGTPGIGKSMAAGSYLLYQLLHYDAGKLPLVAYIIKKSVYLFDKTKKTVSELGSEEIFVNLVKDFTLRGVKGYIIYDVAEQGREPHVGLPFTLWNMIVVTSPNINNFKGWKKQNGTTLIE
;
A
#
# COMPACT_ATOMS: atom_id res chain seq x y z
N MET A 1 5.23 -63.41 19.06
CA MET A 1 6.67 -63.05 19.18
C MET A 1 6.81 -61.53 19.18
N PRO A 2 7.82 -60.95 19.86
CA PRO A 2 7.66 -59.80 20.78
C PRO A 2 8.14 -58.44 20.21
N PRO A 3 8.02 -57.37 21.01
CA PRO A 3 9.16 -56.46 21.17
C PRO A 3 9.52 -56.17 22.64
N LYS A 4 10.82 -55.89 22.85
CA LYS A 4 11.50 -55.65 24.13
C LYS A 4 11.34 -54.20 24.63
N ARG A 5 11.07 -54.08 25.95
CA ARG A 5 11.71 -53.23 27.00
C ARG A 5 11.73 -51.70 26.81
N ASN A 6 11.56 -50.83 27.81
CA ASN A 6 11.60 -50.90 29.27
C ASN A 6 11.01 -49.59 29.86
N ARG A 7 10.31 -49.63 31.00
CA ARG A 7 10.41 -48.58 32.04
C ARG A 7 9.88 -49.10 33.38
N VAL A 8 10.72 -48.99 34.40
CA VAL A 8 10.53 -49.46 35.77
C VAL A 8 9.83 -48.37 36.59
N GLN A 9 8.78 -48.79 37.29
CA GLN A 9 8.00 -48.05 38.27
C GLN A 9 8.22 -48.75 39.61
N GLY A 10 8.65 -48.02 40.64
CA GLY A 10 8.79 -48.52 42.00
C GLY A 10 7.75 -47.88 42.90
N GLY A 11 6.93 -48.72 43.57
CA GLY A 11 6.11 -48.33 44.73
C GLY A 11 6.98 -47.93 45.93
N ASN A 12 6.47 -47.57 47.10
CA ASN A 12 5.35 -48.17 47.81
C ASN A 12 4.90 -47.27 48.99
N ALA A 13 3.77 -47.65 49.58
CA ALA A 13 2.93 -46.94 50.54
C ALA A 13 3.42 -46.80 52.01
N ARG A 14 2.59 -46.07 52.80
CA ARG A 14 2.45 -45.90 54.28
C ARG A 14 3.15 -44.65 54.86
N SER A 15 2.61 -43.82 55.77
CA SER A 15 1.44 -43.86 56.68
C SER A 15 1.07 -42.42 57.17
N ARG A 16 -0.16 -42.24 57.71
CA ARG A 16 -0.68 -41.09 58.51
C ARG A 16 0.20 -40.83 59.77
N ALA A 17 0.21 -39.69 60.51
CA ALA A 17 -0.79 -38.67 60.86
C ALA A 17 -0.16 -37.35 61.45
N SER A 18 -0.99 -36.30 61.47
CA SER A 18 -1.05 -34.98 62.15
C SER A 18 -0.09 -34.53 63.28
N ALA A 19 0.34 -33.24 63.23
CA ALA A 19 -0.12 -32.12 64.09
C ALA A 19 0.66 -30.79 63.82
N VAL A 20 -0.02 -29.63 63.97
CA VAL A 20 0.38 -28.20 63.79
C VAL A 20 0.67 -27.62 65.22
N PRO A 21 1.41 -26.49 65.53
CA PRO A 21 1.27 -25.14 64.95
C PRO A 21 2.48 -24.13 64.97
N GLN A 22 2.14 -22.93 64.49
CA GLN A 22 2.80 -21.64 64.20
C GLN A 22 3.84 -21.01 65.18
N GLY A 23 4.67 -20.12 64.61
CA GLY A 23 5.40 -18.99 65.22
C GLY A 23 6.44 -18.41 64.23
N ASP A 24 6.95 -17.18 64.25
CA ASP A 24 6.64 -15.93 64.95
C ASP A 24 7.45 -14.78 64.27
N ARG A 25 7.07 -13.55 64.60
CA ARG A 25 7.60 -12.20 64.27
C ARG A 25 9.10 -12.02 64.02
N ARG A 26 9.43 -10.97 63.23
CA ARG A 26 10.61 -10.10 63.50
C ARG A 26 10.41 -8.65 63.00
N LYS A 27 10.67 -7.68 63.89
CA LYS A 27 10.74 -6.23 63.66
C LYS A 27 12.14 -5.71 64.03
N ARG A 28 12.68 -4.85 63.15
CA ARG A 28 13.49 -3.62 63.33
C ARG A 28 14.88 -3.69 64.00
N ALA A 29 15.87 -3.11 63.32
CA ALA A 29 16.89 -2.23 63.89
C ALA A 29 17.24 -1.11 62.87
N ARG A 30 17.56 0.07 63.41
CA ARG A 30 17.76 1.39 62.76
C ARG A 30 19.24 1.76 62.90
N SER A 31 19.83 2.44 61.91
CA SER A 31 21.08 3.21 62.07
C SER A 31 20.88 4.61 61.48
N VAL A 32 21.36 5.61 62.21
CA VAL A 32 21.26 7.07 61.97
C VAL A 32 22.65 7.59 61.63
N LEU A 33 22.76 8.48 60.63
CA LEU A 33 23.78 9.53 60.54
C LEU A 33 23.12 10.77 59.87
N GLU A 34 23.17 11.90 60.59
CA GLU A 34 22.81 13.29 60.16
C GLU A 34 23.83 13.82 59.12
N GLY A 35 23.60 14.88 58.33
CA GLY A 35 22.55 15.91 58.36
C GLY A 35 22.53 16.83 57.12
N ASP A 36 21.51 17.68 57.12
CA ASP A 36 21.24 18.93 56.37
C ASP A 36 21.47 19.02 54.86
N THR A 37 20.37 19.15 54.10
CA THR A 37 19.92 20.42 53.50
C THR A 37 18.53 20.22 52.87
N ASP A 38 17.57 21.08 53.21
CA ASP A 38 16.19 21.11 52.73
C ASP A 38 16.03 21.19 51.21
N GLN A 39 15.11 20.42 50.62
CA GLN A 39 14.21 20.86 49.51
C GLN A 39 13.06 19.86 49.25
N PRO A 40 11.84 20.35 48.91
CA PRO A 40 10.61 19.57 49.06
C PRO A 40 10.34 18.62 47.88
N ALA A 41 9.74 17.48 48.22
CA ALA A 41 9.31 16.44 47.30
C ALA A 41 8.26 16.95 46.30
N ALA A 42 8.70 17.20 45.07
CA ALA A 42 7.81 17.37 43.94
C ALA A 42 7.08 16.05 43.66
N THR A 43 5.82 15.98 44.08
CA THR A 43 4.86 14.96 43.64
C THR A 43 4.82 14.97 42.11
N ARG A 44 5.49 14.01 41.46
CA ARG A 44 5.28 13.69 40.05
C ARG A 44 3.87 13.16 39.89
N ARG A 45 2.91 14.08 39.73
CA ARG A 45 1.60 13.81 39.16
C ARG A 45 1.87 13.39 37.71
N ARG A 46 2.01 12.08 37.50
CA ARG A 46 2.05 11.47 36.18
C ARG A 46 0.67 11.69 35.57
N ALA A 47 0.49 12.84 34.92
CA ALA A 47 -0.60 13.00 33.97
C ALA A 47 -0.37 11.93 32.90
N GLU A 48 -1.29 10.98 32.83
CA GLU A 48 -1.42 10.09 31.69
C GLU A 48 -1.65 10.99 30.47
N GLU A 49 -0.60 11.23 29.69
CA GLU A 49 -0.75 11.77 28.34
C GLU A 49 -1.61 10.77 27.57
N PRO A 50 -2.80 11.17 27.09
CA PRO A 50 -3.58 10.33 26.19
C PRO A 50 -2.69 10.04 24.99
N GLN A 51 -2.59 8.77 24.59
CA GLN A 51 -1.87 8.35 23.39
C GLN A 51 -2.31 9.23 22.21
N GLN A 52 -1.49 10.24 21.86
CA GLN A 52 -1.75 11.09 20.71
C GLN A 52 -1.66 10.19 19.48
N GLN A 53 -2.82 9.84 18.93
CA GLN A 53 -2.88 9.17 17.63
C GLN A 53 -2.14 10.06 16.64
N GLN A 54 -1.15 9.51 15.94
CA GLN A 54 -0.37 10.25 14.95
C GLN A 54 -1.33 10.75 13.86
N LEU A 55 -1.57 12.06 13.84
CA LEU A 55 -2.43 12.69 12.84
C LEU A 55 -1.78 12.51 11.48
N THR A 56 -2.53 12.07 10.47
CA THR A 56 -2.04 11.93 9.09
C THR A 56 -2.90 12.78 8.15
N MET A 57 -2.46 12.96 6.91
CA MET A 57 -3.28 13.68 5.91
C MET A 57 -4.64 12.99 5.65
N SER A 58 -4.74 11.69 5.92
CA SER A 58 -5.98 10.90 5.89
C SER A 58 -6.84 11.00 7.15
N SER A 59 -6.35 11.62 8.24
CA SER A 59 -7.14 11.80 9.46
C SER A 59 -8.43 12.54 9.16
N THR A 60 -9.54 12.05 9.72
CA THR A 60 -10.86 12.59 9.41
C THR A 60 -11.08 13.92 10.11
N VAL A 61 -11.78 14.85 9.46
CA VAL A 61 -12.17 16.12 10.08
C VAL A 61 -13.07 15.89 11.29
N LYS A 62 -13.86 14.80 11.27
CA LYS A 62 -14.69 14.34 12.38
C LYS A 62 -13.84 14.02 13.61
N ASP A 63 -12.83 13.16 13.49
CA ASP A 63 -12.01 12.75 14.63
C ASP A 63 -11.24 13.94 15.23
N ILE A 64 -10.80 14.87 14.38
CA ILE A 64 -10.07 16.07 14.80
C ILE A 64 -10.98 17.06 15.54
N LEU A 65 -12.21 17.27 15.02
CA LEU A 65 -13.15 18.18 15.65
C LEU A 65 -13.69 17.65 16.98
N LEU A 66 -13.86 16.32 17.05
CA LEU A 66 -14.34 15.60 18.22
C LEU A 66 -13.23 15.14 19.17
N GLU A 67 -11.96 15.44 18.88
CA GLU A 67 -10.82 15.09 19.73
C GLU A 67 -11.04 15.63 21.16
N GLY A 68 -10.98 14.73 22.14
CA GLY A 68 -11.23 15.03 23.56
C GLY A 68 -12.70 15.26 23.93
N SER A 69 -13.65 15.03 23.02
CA SER A 69 -15.09 15.14 23.29
C SER A 69 -15.73 13.78 23.57
N THR A 70 -16.81 13.78 24.36
CA THR A 70 -17.67 12.60 24.58
C THR A 70 -18.78 12.49 23.53
N LEU A 71 -18.78 13.36 22.52
CA LEU A 71 -19.84 13.47 21.53
C LEU A 71 -19.83 12.29 20.57
N ARG A 72 -21.02 11.81 20.24
CA ARG A 72 -21.24 10.81 19.19
C ARG A 72 -21.98 11.50 18.06
N THR A 73 -21.58 11.20 16.83
CA THR A 73 -22.18 11.77 15.60
C THR A 73 -23.62 11.30 15.42
N GLU A 74 -23.91 10.07 15.84
CA GLU A 74 -25.23 9.45 15.79
C GLU A 74 -26.11 9.76 17.02
N MET A 75 -25.79 10.81 17.79
CA MET A 75 -26.56 11.12 18.99
C MET A 75 -27.92 11.75 18.66
N LYS A 76 -28.89 11.56 19.56
CA LYS A 76 -30.20 12.20 19.46
C LYS A 76 -30.17 13.61 20.07
N LEU A 77 -31.08 14.47 19.62
CA LEU A 77 -31.22 15.84 20.10
C LEU A 77 -31.43 15.89 21.62
N ASN A 78 -32.38 15.11 22.16
CA ASN A 78 -32.63 15.11 23.60
C ASN A 78 -31.43 14.62 24.41
N ASP A 79 -30.63 13.68 23.89
CA ASP A 79 -29.41 13.21 24.55
C ASP A 79 -28.32 14.29 24.55
N PHE A 80 -28.21 15.05 23.45
CA PHE A 80 -27.33 16.22 23.36
C PHE A 80 -27.73 17.29 24.40
N LEU A 81 -29.02 17.61 24.50
CA LEU A 81 -29.55 18.61 25.43
C LEU A 81 -29.37 18.20 26.90
N ARG A 82 -29.59 16.92 27.23
CA ARG A 82 -29.33 16.38 28.57
C ARG A 82 -27.85 16.49 28.94
N SER A 83 -26.97 16.17 28.00
CA SER A 83 -25.52 16.13 28.23
C SER A 83 -24.88 17.52 28.30
N ASN A 84 -25.40 18.53 27.59
CA ASN A 84 -24.79 19.85 27.51
C ASN A 84 -25.55 20.96 28.27
N LEU A 85 -26.86 20.83 28.45
CA LEU A 85 -27.74 21.86 29.02
C LEU A 85 -28.58 21.35 30.22
N GLY A 86 -28.23 20.20 30.79
CA GLY A 86 -28.96 19.64 31.95
C GLY A 86 -30.42 19.30 31.65
N GLY A 87 -30.76 19.08 30.38
CA GLY A 87 -32.12 18.78 29.94
C GLY A 87 -32.98 20.00 29.59
N ARG A 88 -32.43 21.23 29.66
CA ARG A 88 -33.15 22.41 29.18
C ARG A 88 -33.46 22.30 27.69
N GLY A 89 -34.72 22.47 27.32
CA GLY A 89 -35.21 22.34 25.93
C GLY A 89 -35.59 20.92 25.50
N VAL A 90 -35.49 19.93 26.40
CA VAL A 90 -35.97 18.55 26.14
C VAL A 90 -37.48 18.54 26.09
N VAL A 91 -38.02 17.92 25.03
CA VAL A 91 -39.46 17.67 24.86
C VAL A 91 -39.67 16.25 24.34
N ASP A 92 -40.77 15.60 24.73
CA ASP A 92 -41.05 14.20 24.39
C ASP A 92 -41.17 13.98 22.88
N THR A 93 -41.70 14.97 22.15
CA THR A 93 -41.81 14.95 20.69
C THR A 93 -40.47 14.89 19.96
N ASN A 94 -39.38 15.30 20.61
CA ASN A 94 -38.02 15.28 20.05
C ASN A 94 -37.20 14.05 20.48
N GLU A 95 -37.81 13.07 21.15
CA GLU A 95 -37.10 11.92 21.72
C GLU A 95 -36.33 11.10 20.69
N ASN A 96 -36.81 11.03 19.44
CA ASN A 96 -36.19 10.27 18.35
C ASN A 96 -35.56 11.15 17.27
N VAL A 97 -35.43 12.46 17.50
CA VAL A 97 -34.83 13.38 16.53
C VAL A 97 -33.31 13.18 16.52
N ALA A 98 -32.77 12.82 15.36
CA ALA A 98 -31.32 12.75 15.16
C ALA A 98 -30.71 14.16 15.20
N MET A 99 -29.53 14.29 15.80
CA MET A 99 -28.85 15.59 15.87
C MET A 99 -28.55 16.16 14.47
N GLU A 100 -28.29 15.31 13.48
CA GLU A 100 -28.10 15.71 12.07
C GLU A 100 -29.34 16.43 11.50
N ALA A 101 -30.54 15.93 11.79
CA ALA A 101 -31.79 16.55 11.35
C ALA A 101 -32.00 17.92 12.02
N PHE A 102 -31.65 18.02 13.31
CA PHE A 102 -31.69 19.28 14.05
C PHE A 102 -30.73 20.32 13.48
N LEU A 103 -29.48 19.95 13.17
CA LEU A 103 -28.47 20.86 12.59
C LEU A 103 -28.90 21.46 11.25
N LEU A 104 -29.71 20.74 10.47
CA LEU A 104 -30.23 21.25 9.20
C LEU A 104 -31.31 22.31 9.40
N ARG A 105 -32.18 22.15 10.40
CA ARG A 105 -33.32 23.05 10.67
C ARG A 105 -33.64 23.16 12.17
N PRO A 106 -32.83 23.89 12.97
CA PRO A 106 -33.00 23.95 14.42
C PRO A 106 -34.36 24.50 14.86
N THR A 107 -34.85 25.52 14.15
CA THR A 107 -36.14 26.18 14.39
C THR A 107 -37.35 25.31 14.10
N MET A 108 -37.18 24.13 13.49
CA MET A 108 -38.29 23.16 13.32
C MET A 108 -38.56 22.38 14.61
N PHE A 109 -37.55 22.21 15.46
CA PHE A 109 -37.62 21.35 16.65
C PHE A 109 -37.65 22.15 17.95
N ILE A 110 -37.04 23.33 17.97
CA ILE A 110 -37.01 24.24 19.12
C ILE A 110 -37.37 25.64 18.62
N ASN A 111 -38.52 26.16 19.04
CA ASN A 111 -39.00 27.49 18.65
C ASN A 111 -38.54 28.60 19.62
N ASP A 112 -37.96 28.21 20.76
CA ASP A 112 -37.46 29.14 21.77
C ASP A 112 -36.09 29.69 21.33
N ASN A 113 -36.06 30.98 21.02
CA ASN A 113 -34.86 31.67 20.54
C ASN A 113 -33.76 31.79 21.61
N GLU A 114 -34.10 31.85 22.90
CA GLU A 114 -33.10 31.88 23.97
C GLU A 114 -32.41 30.52 24.07
N ILE A 115 -33.18 29.43 24.04
CA ILE A 115 -32.65 28.07 24.06
C ILE A 115 -31.81 27.79 22.80
N LEU A 116 -32.28 28.19 21.62
CA LEU A 116 -31.49 28.08 20.39
C LEU A 116 -30.18 28.88 20.46
N GLY A 117 -30.22 30.09 21.03
CA GLY A 117 -29.02 30.89 21.27
C GLY A 117 -28.01 30.17 22.16
N LEU A 118 -28.48 29.55 23.25
CA LEU A 118 -27.64 28.73 24.13
C LEU A 118 -27.05 27.52 23.39
N ILE A 119 -27.85 26.80 22.60
CA ILE A 119 -27.41 25.61 21.87
C ILE A 119 -26.35 25.96 20.83
N THR A 120 -26.60 26.99 20.00
CA THR A 120 -25.69 27.39 18.91
C THR A 120 -24.37 27.98 19.40
N ALA A 121 -24.35 28.53 20.62
CA ALA A 121 -23.13 28.99 21.29
C ALA A 121 -22.24 27.84 21.80
N LEU A 122 -22.76 26.61 21.93
CA LEU A 122 -21.97 25.48 22.45
C LEU A 122 -20.86 25.07 21.47
N PRO A 123 -19.61 24.86 21.95
CA PRO A 123 -18.54 24.31 21.13
C PRO A 123 -18.88 22.94 20.53
N SER A 124 -19.68 22.13 21.24
CA SER A 124 -20.15 20.82 20.81
C SER A 124 -21.11 20.91 19.63
N TYR A 125 -22.04 21.87 19.64
CA TYR A 125 -22.93 22.15 18.53
C TYR A 125 -22.13 22.63 17.30
N GLN A 126 -21.24 23.61 17.48
CA GLN A 126 -20.42 24.16 16.39
C GLN A 126 -19.51 23.11 15.74
N ALA A 127 -19.00 22.15 16.52
CA ALA A 127 -18.22 21.03 16.00
C ALA A 127 -19.09 20.12 15.11
N LEU A 128 -20.28 19.73 15.58
CA LEU A 128 -21.19 18.87 14.81
C LEU A 128 -21.73 19.57 13.56
N GLU A 129 -22.07 20.85 13.66
CA GLU A 129 -22.47 21.68 12.52
C GLU A 129 -21.37 21.75 11.46
N ALA A 130 -20.13 21.98 11.88
CA ALA A 130 -18.98 22.00 10.98
C ALA A 130 -18.76 20.64 10.30
N ILE A 131 -18.87 19.53 11.04
CA ILE A 131 -18.75 18.17 10.48
C ILE A 131 -19.81 17.94 9.41
N ASN A 132 -21.08 18.21 9.75
CA ASN A 132 -22.20 17.98 8.83
C ASN A 132 -22.05 18.82 7.56
N LYS A 133 -21.71 20.10 7.70
CA LYS A 133 -21.47 21.01 6.58
C LYS A 133 -20.31 20.54 5.69
N LEU A 134 -19.18 20.18 6.30
CA LEU A 134 -18.00 19.70 5.57
C LEU A 134 -18.30 18.39 4.82
N HIS A 135 -19.05 17.47 5.43
CA HIS A 135 -19.48 16.24 4.76
C HIS A 135 -20.37 16.52 3.54
N HIS A 136 -21.31 17.46 3.63
CA HIS A 136 -22.12 17.87 2.47
C HIS A 136 -21.29 18.54 1.36
N GLU A 137 -20.18 19.20 1.71
CA GLU A 137 -19.24 19.77 0.76
C GLU A 137 -18.14 18.78 0.31
N GLY A 138 -18.23 17.51 0.71
CA GLY A 138 -17.32 16.43 0.31
C GLY A 138 -15.94 16.47 1.00
N VAL A 139 -15.84 17.17 2.13
CA VAL A 139 -14.61 17.30 2.92
C VAL A 139 -14.68 16.39 4.16
N TYR A 140 -13.99 15.26 4.09
CA TYR A 140 -13.94 14.25 5.14
C TYR A 140 -12.57 14.15 5.81
N SER A 141 -11.49 14.61 5.17
CA SER A 141 -10.11 14.51 5.67
C SER A 141 -9.34 15.84 5.69
N LEU A 142 -8.21 15.87 6.41
CA LEU A 142 -7.28 17.01 6.42
C LEU A 142 -6.74 17.36 5.03
N GLU A 143 -6.54 16.36 4.18
CA GLU A 143 -6.10 16.57 2.81
C GLU A 143 -7.14 17.31 1.97
N GLN A 144 -8.41 16.90 2.04
CA GLN A 144 -9.50 17.59 1.35
C GLN A 144 -9.70 19.00 1.91
N TRP A 145 -9.56 19.15 3.23
CA TRP A 145 -9.57 20.46 3.87
C TRP A 145 -8.46 21.39 3.36
N ARG A 146 -7.28 20.87 3.01
CA ARG A 146 -6.17 21.67 2.46
C ARG A 146 -6.61 22.43 1.20
N GLY A 147 -7.25 21.73 0.26
CA GLY A 147 -7.71 22.27 -1.03
C GLY A 147 -9.08 22.95 -1.00
N PHE A 148 -9.81 22.84 0.12
CA PHE A 148 -11.13 23.42 0.28
C PHE A 148 -11.10 24.95 0.24
N ARG A 149 -11.85 25.56 -0.68
CA ARG A 149 -11.81 27.02 -0.91
C ARG A 149 -12.71 27.81 0.06
N ARG A 150 -13.86 27.26 0.44
CA ARG A 150 -14.90 27.93 1.24
C ARG A 150 -14.67 27.81 2.75
N LYS A 151 -13.42 27.86 3.21
CA LYS A 151 -13.05 27.70 4.64
C LYS A 151 -13.70 28.76 5.53
N ASN A 152 -14.01 29.93 5.00
CA ASN A 152 -14.70 31.01 5.69
C ASN A 152 -16.15 30.68 6.08
N THR A 153 -16.75 29.66 5.45
CA THR A 153 -18.13 29.24 5.75
C THR A 153 -18.21 28.31 6.97
N VAL A 154 -17.08 27.78 7.44
CA VAL A 154 -16.99 26.91 8.63
C VAL A 154 -16.79 27.77 9.87
N ALA A 155 -17.45 27.38 10.98
CA ALA A 155 -17.32 28.04 12.27
C ALA A 155 -15.85 28.27 12.67
N LEU A 156 -15.56 29.43 13.25
CA LEU A 156 -14.19 29.90 13.53
C LEU A 156 -13.39 28.88 14.36
N LEU A 157 -14.00 28.34 15.42
CA LEU A 157 -13.37 27.36 16.31
C LEU A 157 -13.07 26.04 15.59
N ALA A 158 -14.02 25.52 14.82
CA ALA A 158 -13.84 24.30 14.03
C ALA A 158 -12.72 24.47 12.99
N ARG A 159 -12.75 25.59 12.25
CA ARG A 159 -11.69 25.96 11.31
C ARG A 159 -10.32 26.05 11.99
N GLY A 160 -10.25 26.64 13.18
CA GLY A 160 -9.04 26.76 13.98
C GLY A 160 -8.45 25.40 14.35
N LYS A 161 -9.27 24.48 14.86
CA LYS A 161 -8.85 23.11 15.21
C LYS A 161 -8.29 22.36 14.00
N ILE A 162 -9.01 22.37 12.87
CA ILE A 162 -8.56 21.66 11.67
C ILE A 162 -7.26 22.29 11.12
N ASN A 163 -7.13 23.62 11.16
CA ASN A 163 -5.89 24.29 10.75
C ASN A 163 -4.71 24.04 11.69
N ALA A 164 -4.94 23.86 12.99
CA ALA A 164 -3.90 23.46 13.94
C ALA A 164 -3.44 22.00 13.74
N ALA A 165 -4.34 21.14 13.24
CA ALA A 165 -4.03 19.75 12.91
C ALA A 165 -3.24 19.60 11.59
N LEU A 166 -3.38 20.54 10.64
CA LEU A 166 -2.72 20.50 9.33
C LEU A 166 -1.18 20.38 9.42
N PRO A 167 -0.44 21.24 10.16
CA PRO A 167 1.01 21.12 10.29
C PRO A 167 1.44 19.83 10.97
N ARG A 168 0.70 19.38 12.00
CA ARG A 168 0.97 18.13 12.73
C ARG A 168 0.84 16.92 11.81
N ALA A 169 -0.17 16.91 10.93
CA ALA A 169 -0.36 15.89 9.92
C ALA A 169 0.68 15.94 8.79
N GLN A 170 1.15 17.14 8.43
CA GLN A 170 2.23 17.31 7.45
C GLN A 170 3.58 16.83 7.99
N THR A 171 3.86 17.03 9.28
CA THR A 171 5.07 16.49 9.93
C THR A 171 4.98 14.99 10.22
N SER A 172 3.77 14.43 10.12
CA SER A 172 3.49 13.00 10.32
C SER A 172 3.12 12.30 9.01
N THR A 173 3.56 12.83 7.86
CA THR A 173 4.08 11.90 6.86
C THR A 173 5.08 11.03 7.61
N PRO A 174 4.89 9.70 7.71
CA PRO A 174 5.92 8.86 8.30
C PRO A 174 7.21 9.28 7.59
N VAL A 175 8.26 9.56 8.36
CA VAL A 175 9.60 9.57 7.79
C VAL A 175 9.69 8.21 7.13
N VAL A 176 9.48 8.20 5.80
CA VAL A 176 9.57 6.98 5.03
C VAL A 176 11.04 6.66 5.17
N ASN A 177 11.37 5.77 6.10
CA ASN A 177 12.68 5.16 6.20
C ASN A 177 12.85 4.30 4.95
N SER A 178 12.93 4.96 3.80
CA SER A 178 13.25 4.35 2.52
C SER A 178 14.74 4.30 2.43
N LYS A 179 15.25 3.10 2.18
CA LYS A 179 16.66 2.93 1.89
C LYS A 179 16.88 3.26 0.42
N VAL A 180 17.66 4.30 0.14
CA VAL A 180 18.07 4.61 -1.24
C VAL A 180 19.11 3.59 -1.68
N LEU A 181 18.82 2.87 -2.76
CA LEU A 181 19.70 1.86 -3.34
C LEU A 181 20.62 2.50 -4.38
N LYS A 182 21.69 3.14 -3.91
CA LYS A 182 22.64 3.89 -4.76
C LYS A 182 23.16 3.06 -5.93
N GLY A 183 23.09 3.59 -7.15
CA GLY A 183 23.60 2.95 -8.37
C GLY A 183 22.71 1.84 -8.95
N CYS A 184 21.61 1.46 -8.28
CA CYS A 184 20.73 0.40 -8.79
C CYS A 184 19.85 0.91 -9.94
N TYR A 185 19.46 2.20 -9.93
CA TYR A 185 18.71 2.79 -11.04
C TYR A 185 19.53 2.73 -12.32
N GLU A 186 20.76 3.25 -12.28
CA GLU A 186 21.67 3.31 -13.42
C GLU A 186 22.06 1.92 -13.91
N SER A 187 22.24 0.97 -12.99
CA SER A 187 22.56 -0.41 -13.36
C SER A 187 21.44 -1.09 -14.16
N VAL A 188 20.18 -0.91 -13.73
CA VAL A 188 19.04 -1.48 -14.46
C VAL A 188 18.81 -0.72 -15.77
N TYR A 189 18.84 0.62 -15.73
CA TYR A 189 18.62 1.46 -16.90
C TYR A 189 19.68 1.24 -17.98
N ASN A 190 20.96 1.06 -17.61
CA ASN A 190 22.05 0.85 -18.56
C ASN A 190 22.38 -0.63 -18.77
N ALA A 191 21.44 -1.55 -18.49
CA ALA A 191 21.68 -2.98 -18.65
C ALA A 191 22.13 -3.31 -20.09
N SER A 192 23.16 -4.15 -20.19
CA SER A 192 23.80 -4.46 -21.48
C SER A 192 23.06 -5.56 -22.22
N TRP A 193 22.80 -5.32 -23.51
CA TRP A 193 22.17 -6.29 -24.39
C TRP A 193 23.16 -7.31 -24.97
N HIS A 194 22.72 -8.56 -24.98
CA HIS A 194 23.30 -9.65 -25.77
C HIS A 194 22.17 -10.44 -26.42
N HIS A 195 22.45 -11.15 -27.52
CA HIS A 195 21.43 -11.96 -28.17
C HIS A 195 22.00 -13.21 -28.84
N PHE A 196 21.19 -14.26 -28.84
CA PHE A 196 21.51 -15.56 -29.44
C PHE A 196 20.75 -15.73 -30.75
N LYS A 197 21.51 -15.98 -31.82
CA LYS A 197 20.98 -16.34 -33.14
C LYS A 197 21.30 -17.78 -33.46
N GLU A 198 20.31 -18.48 -33.97
CA GLU A 198 20.49 -19.77 -34.60
C GLU A 198 20.86 -19.56 -36.08
N VAL A 199 22.06 -19.98 -36.48
CA VAL A 199 22.57 -19.84 -37.85
C VAL A 199 22.54 -21.21 -38.53
N PRO A 200 21.88 -21.36 -39.69
CA PRO A 200 21.89 -22.63 -40.43
C PRO A 200 23.30 -22.94 -40.92
N ASP A 201 23.77 -24.17 -40.66
CA ASP A 201 25.08 -24.61 -41.14
C ASP A 201 25.06 -24.73 -42.67
N SER A 202 26.03 -24.10 -43.32
CA SER A 202 26.13 -24.01 -44.78
C SER A 202 26.74 -25.25 -45.43
N LYS A 203 27.10 -26.28 -44.65
CA LYS A 203 27.67 -27.53 -45.18
C LYS A 203 26.66 -28.67 -45.08
N LYS A 204 26.46 -29.35 -46.22
CA LYS A 204 25.54 -30.49 -46.46
C LYS A 204 25.78 -31.72 -45.56
N LYS A 205 25.70 -31.59 -44.25
CA LYS A 205 25.54 -32.72 -43.32
C LYS A 205 24.43 -32.37 -42.34
N LYS A 206 23.36 -33.16 -42.38
CA LYS A 206 22.28 -33.16 -41.39
C LYS A 206 22.88 -33.47 -40.01
N THR A 207 23.27 -32.46 -39.24
CA THR A 207 23.33 -32.49 -37.76
C THR A 207 23.96 -31.19 -37.22
N GLY A 208 23.11 -30.26 -36.77
CA GLY A 208 23.48 -29.22 -35.82
C GLY A 208 23.24 -27.80 -36.32
N THR A 209 22.25 -27.11 -35.76
CA THR A 209 22.18 -25.65 -35.86
C THR A 209 23.11 -25.03 -34.83
N VAL A 210 23.91 -24.03 -35.23
CA VAL A 210 24.87 -23.37 -34.33
C VAL A 210 24.21 -22.16 -33.68
N MET A 211 24.25 -22.09 -32.34
CA MET A 211 23.89 -20.88 -31.60
C MET A 211 25.08 -19.93 -31.53
N LYS A 212 24.91 -18.72 -32.06
CA LYS A 212 25.89 -17.64 -32.03
C LYS A 212 25.43 -16.55 -31.06
N LEU A 213 26.29 -16.20 -30.11
CA LEU A 213 26.11 -15.07 -29.21
C LEU A 213 26.67 -13.80 -29.85
N GLU A 214 25.86 -12.74 -29.89
CA GLU A 214 26.25 -11.42 -30.39
C GLU A 214 25.98 -10.36 -29.31
N LYS A 215 26.89 -9.38 -29.20
CA LYS A 215 26.75 -8.25 -28.28
C LYS A 215 25.87 -7.17 -28.91
N GLY A 216 25.07 -6.50 -28.09
CA GLY A 216 24.16 -5.44 -28.49
C GLY A 216 22.73 -5.92 -28.70
N GLU A 217 21.82 -4.95 -28.86
CA GLU A 217 20.41 -5.19 -29.13
C GLU A 217 20.26 -5.87 -30.52
N PRO A 218 19.39 -6.89 -30.66
CA PRO A 218 19.21 -7.53 -31.96
C PRO A 218 18.61 -6.53 -32.98
N PRO A 219 19.09 -6.53 -34.23
CA PRO A 219 18.64 -5.59 -35.27
C PRO A 219 17.17 -5.81 -35.70
N GLN A 220 16.59 -6.98 -35.40
CA GLN A 220 15.18 -7.28 -35.61
C GLN A 220 14.65 -8.09 -34.44
N SER A 221 13.57 -7.61 -33.81
CA SER A 221 12.82 -8.34 -32.79
C SER A 221 11.85 -9.36 -33.40
N TRP A 222 11.18 -10.15 -32.55
CA TRP A 222 10.10 -11.04 -33.00
C TRP A 222 8.91 -10.24 -33.53
N THR A 223 8.21 -10.81 -34.51
CA THR A 223 7.02 -10.18 -35.10
C THR A 223 5.75 -10.85 -34.59
N TYR A 224 4.73 -10.04 -34.35
CA TYR A 224 3.45 -10.48 -33.80
C TYR A 224 2.30 -9.99 -34.67
N LYS A 225 1.22 -10.75 -34.71
CA LYS A 225 -0.08 -10.37 -35.29
C LYS A 225 -1.09 -10.23 -34.16
N LYS A 226 -1.95 -9.22 -34.22
CA LYS A 226 -3.00 -8.99 -33.23
C LYS A 226 -4.17 -9.95 -33.48
N VAL A 227 -4.61 -10.66 -32.43
CA VAL A 227 -5.77 -11.56 -32.46
C VAL A 227 -6.64 -11.21 -31.25
N GLY A 228 -7.67 -10.38 -31.46
CA GLY A 228 -8.47 -9.85 -30.36
C GLY A 228 -7.66 -8.98 -29.38
N GLU A 229 -7.68 -9.32 -28.09
CA GLU A 229 -6.86 -8.68 -27.03
C GLU A 229 -5.48 -9.33 -26.85
N THR A 230 -5.17 -10.39 -27.60
CA THR A 230 -3.90 -11.11 -27.51
C THR A 230 -3.03 -10.84 -28.74
N LEU A 231 -1.77 -11.24 -28.62
CA LEU A 231 -0.81 -11.24 -29.71
C LEU A 231 -0.43 -12.69 -30.01
N GLU A 232 -0.36 -13.04 -31.28
CA GLU A 232 0.19 -14.31 -31.73
C GLU A 232 1.49 -14.05 -32.47
N ARG A 233 2.48 -14.92 -32.28
CA ARG A 233 3.72 -14.84 -33.03
C ARG A 233 3.44 -15.07 -34.52
N LYS A 234 3.95 -14.19 -35.38
CA LYS A 234 3.77 -14.28 -36.83
C LYS A 234 4.88 -15.16 -37.42
N ASP A 235 4.75 -16.48 -37.25
CA ASP A 235 5.68 -17.48 -37.83
C ASP A 235 5.25 -17.95 -39.25
N GLY A 236 4.44 -17.16 -39.95
CA GLY A 236 4.06 -17.44 -41.33
C GLY A 236 5.23 -17.23 -42.30
N VAL A 237 5.99 -18.30 -42.54
CA VAL A 237 6.95 -18.47 -43.66
C VAL A 237 8.16 -17.52 -43.61
N ARG A 238 9.11 -17.75 -42.69
CA ARG A 238 10.48 -17.26 -42.88
C ARG A 238 11.30 -18.32 -43.62
N GLN A 239 11.88 -17.93 -44.76
CA GLN A 239 12.68 -18.78 -45.64
C GLN A 239 13.73 -19.57 -44.85
N SER A 240 13.87 -20.86 -45.18
CA SER A 240 14.97 -21.70 -44.72
C SER A 240 16.28 -21.06 -45.15
N GLY A 241 17.14 -20.65 -44.20
CA GLY A 241 18.44 -20.01 -44.49
C GLY A 241 18.75 -18.74 -43.70
N THR A 242 17.77 -18.07 -43.10
CA THR A 242 18.01 -16.82 -42.34
C THR A 242 18.32 -17.09 -40.87
N ALA A 243 19.28 -16.36 -40.29
CA ALA A 243 19.61 -16.43 -38.86
C ALA A 243 18.39 -16.10 -37.99
N ARG A 244 18.07 -16.96 -37.01
CA ARG A 244 16.85 -16.86 -36.20
C ARG A 244 17.17 -16.38 -34.78
N LEU A 245 16.59 -15.26 -34.37
CA LEU A 245 16.67 -14.81 -32.98
C LEU A 245 15.96 -15.82 -32.06
N ARG A 246 16.69 -16.35 -31.08
CA ARG A 246 16.18 -17.35 -30.13
C ARG A 246 16.02 -16.79 -28.73
N LEU A 247 16.95 -15.95 -28.31
CA LEU A 247 17.00 -15.43 -26.94
C LEU A 247 17.71 -14.08 -26.94
N MET A 248 17.22 -13.15 -26.12
CA MET A 248 17.95 -11.94 -25.76
C MET A 248 18.33 -12.02 -24.29
N VAL A 249 19.40 -11.34 -23.91
CA VAL A 249 19.89 -11.28 -22.53
C VAL A 249 20.18 -9.83 -22.18
N LEU A 250 19.63 -9.40 -21.05
CA LEU A 250 19.95 -8.12 -20.43
C LEU A 250 20.77 -8.37 -19.18
N THR A 251 21.94 -7.75 -19.11
CA THR A 251 22.87 -7.91 -17.97
C THR A 251 22.95 -6.62 -17.18
N SER A 252 22.59 -6.66 -15.89
CA SER A 252 22.68 -5.54 -14.94
C SER A 252 23.78 -5.81 -13.91
N ASP A 253 24.71 -4.87 -13.75
CA ASP A 253 25.88 -5.01 -12.84
C ASP A 253 25.48 -5.24 -11.38
N LYS A 254 24.41 -4.58 -10.94
CA LYS A 254 23.81 -4.70 -9.62
C LYS A 254 22.65 -5.68 -9.58
N ALA A 255 22.49 -6.54 -10.58
CA ALA A 255 21.37 -7.49 -10.68
C ALA A 255 19.99 -6.79 -10.77
N TRP A 256 18.93 -7.52 -10.41
CA TRP A 256 17.53 -7.16 -10.61
C TRP A 256 16.75 -7.16 -9.27
N PRO A 257 15.57 -6.51 -9.18
CA PRO A 257 14.73 -6.54 -7.98
C PRO A 257 14.44 -7.94 -7.44
N TYR A 258 14.31 -8.93 -8.34
CA TYR A 258 14.17 -10.32 -7.98
C TYR A 258 15.28 -10.79 -7.04
N THR A 259 16.53 -10.52 -7.42
CA THR A 259 17.74 -10.83 -6.63
C THR A 259 17.85 -9.99 -5.37
N TRP A 260 17.52 -8.69 -5.41
CA TRP A 260 17.60 -7.81 -4.24
C TRP A 260 16.71 -8.28 -3.09
N ALA A 261 15.60 -8.95 -3.40
CA ALA A 261 14.69 -9.55 -2.42
C ALA A 261 15.19 -10.88 -1.83
N GLY A 262 16.51 -11.14 -1.87
CA GLY A 262 17.15 -12.31 -1.26
C GLY A 262 16.89 -13.62 -1.99
N THR A 263 16.92 -13.61 -3.32
CA THR A 263 16.97 -14.85 -4.14
C THR A 263 18.37 -15.07 -4.69
N GLU A 264 18.59 -16.18 -5.41
CA GLU A 264 19.85 -16.45 -6.08
C GLU A 264 20.33 -15.27 -6.94
N SER A 265 21.64 -15.00 -6.82
CA SER A 265 22.28 -13.85 -7.45
C SER A 265 22.45 -14.11 -8.94
N THR A 266 21.63 -13.44 -9.75
CA THR A 266 21.72 -13.51 -11.21
C THR A 266 21.69 -12.10 -11.78
N ARG A 267 22.69 -11.79 -12.60
CA ARG A 267 22.81 -10.50 -13.28
C ARG A 267 22.08 -10.48 -14.63
N ASP A 268 21.83 -11.66 -15.18
CA ASP A 268 21.28 -11.85 -16.51
C ASP A 268 19.77 -12.07 -16.45
N CYS A 269 19.04 -11.31 -17.28
CA CYS A 269 17.62 -11.46 -17.55
C CYS A 269 17.45 -12.06 -18.95
N TYR A 270 16.93 -13.29 -19.04
CA TYR A 270 16.75 -14.02 -20.29
C TYR A 270 15.38 -13.72 -20.89
N VAL A 271 15.36 -13.13 -22.09
CA VAL A 271 14.14 -12.68 -22.77
C VAL A 271 13.90 -13.52 -24.01
N ASN A 272 12.83 -14.31 -23.99
CA ASN A 272 12.36 -15.07 -25.16
C ASN A 272 11.18 -14.33 -25.84
N CYS A 273 10.65 -14.92 -26.90
CA CYS A 273 9.51 -14.35 -27.63
C CYS A 273 8.24 -14.20 -26.78
N GLU A 274 8.04 -15.01 -25.74
CA GLU A 274 6.87 -14.90 -24.86
C GLU A 274 7.01 -13.71 -23.91
N VAL A 275 8.20 -13.52 -23.34
CA VAL A 275 8.49 -12.35 -22.50
C VAL A 275 8.38 -11.05 -23.31
N GLU A 276 8.91 -11.03 -24.53
CA GLU A 276 8.75 -9.90 -25.44
C GLU A 276 7.27 -9.65 -25.79
N ARG A 277 6.49 -10.71 -26.00
CA ARG A 277 5.05 -10.61 -26.26
C ARG A 277 4.31 -9.92 -25.11
N VAL A 278 4.64 -10.23 -23.87
CA VAL A 278 4.08 -9.57 -22.68
C VAL A 278 4.38 -8.07 -22.71
N TRP A 279 5.62 -7.68 -23.03
CA TRP A 279 5.96 -6.27 -23.17
C TRP A 279 5.14 -5.58 -24.26
N GLN A 280 4.98 -6.18 -25.43
CA GLN A 280 4.17 -5.60 -26.51
C GLN A 280 2.72 -5.36 -26.10
N ILE A 281 2.15 -6.28 -25.31
CA ILE A 281 0.81 -6.11 -24.72
C ILE A 281 0.77 -4.92 -23.75
N VAL A 282 1.72 -4.85 -22.81
CA VAL A 282 1.83 -3.74 -21.84
C VAL A 282 2.05 -2.40 -22.54
N LYS A 283 2.91 -2.36 -23.56
CA LYS A 283 3.16 -1.17 -24.39
C LYS A 283 1.89 -0.72 -25.11
N GLY A 284 1.08 -1.66 -25.60
CA GLY A 284 -0.22 -1.37 -26.18
C GLY A 284 -1.16 -0.66 -25.21
N ASP A 285 -1.24 -1.15 -23.96
CA ASP A 285 -2.07 -0.52 -22.92
C ASP A 285 -1.59 0.87 -22.54
N LEU A 286 -0.28 1.07 -22.41
CA LEU A 286 0.29 2.39 -22.15
C LEU A 286 -0.03 3.35 -23.28
N THR A 287 0.10 2.90 -24.54
CA THR A 287 -0.21 3.71 -25.72
C THR A 287 -1.67 4.15 -25.72
N GLU A 288 -2.59 3.22 -25.44
CA GLU A 288 -4.01 3.50 -25.32
C GLU A 288 -4.31 4.46 -24.16
N TRP A 289 -3.70 4.23 -22.98
CA TRP A 289 -3.90 5.06 -21.78
C TRP A 289 -3.41 6.50 -21.94
N PHE A 290 -2.36 6.72 -22.74
CA PHE A 290 -1.79 8.05 -23.01
C PHE A 290 -2.24 8.66 -24.33
N SER A 291 -3.22 8.07 -25.02
CA SER A 291 -3.71 8.59 -26.30
C SER A 291 -4.55 9.87 -26.12
N PRO A 292 -4.35 10.90 -26.96
CA PRO A 292 -5.07 12.18 -26.85
C PRO A 292 -6.52 12.12 -27.37
N HIS A 293 -6.91 11.08 -28.09
CA HIS A 293 -8.25 10.89 -28.67
C HIS A 293 -9.26 10.40 -27.63
N GLY A 294 -9.52 11.25 -26.64
CA GLY A 294 -10.35 10.98 -25.47
C GLY A 294 -11.67 10.27 -25.80
N ARG A 295 -11.80 9.06 -25.24
CA ARG A 295 -13.01 8.77 -24.47
C ARG A 295 -12.63 8.91 -23.00
N THR A 296 -13.44 9.64 -22.26
CA THR A 296 -13.41 9.87 -20.81
C THR A 296 -13.54 8.58 -19.96
N GLY A 297 -13.13 7.43 -20.49
CA GLY A 297 -13.36 6.11 -19.92
C GLY A 297 -12.18 5.13 -19.97
N PHE A 298 -10.99 5.50 -20.45
CA PHE A 298 -9.85 4.58 -20.42
C PHE A 298 -9.24 4.48 -19.02
N LYS A 299 -9.77 3.51 -18.27
CA LYS A 299 -9.23 3.10 -16.98
C LYS A 299 -7.87 2.41 -17.19
N PRO A 300 -6.89 2.63 -16.31
CA PRO A 300 -5.66 1.85 -16.28
C PRO A 300 -5.96 0.35 -16.35
N LYS A 301 -5.24 -0.39 -17.20
CA LYS A 301 -5.46 -1.82 -17.35
C LYS A 301 -4.71 -2.58 -16.26
N LYS A 302 -5.34 -3.68 -15.85
CA LYS A 302 -4.82 -4.64 -14.90
C LYS A 302 -4.62 -5.94 -15.65
N ARG A 303 -3.41 -6.48 -15.61
CA ARG A 303 -3.09 -7.74 -16.25
C ARG A 303 -2.58 -8.76 -15.26
N VAL A 304 -2.88 -10.02 -15.52
CA VAL A 304 -2.24 -11.15 -14.85
C VAL A 304 -1.46 -11.92 -15.88
N LEU A 305 -0.17 -12.11 -15.64
CA LEU A 305 0.67 -13.01 -16.39
C LEU A 305 0.60 -14.41 -15.77
N ILE A 306 -0.07 -15.32 -16.46
CA ILE A 306 -0.15 -16.74 -16.10
C ILE A 306 0.92 -17.51 -16.88
N GLY A 307 1.49 -18.53 -16.26
CA GLY A 307 2.30 -19.50 -16.99
C GLY A 307 2.82 -20.60 -16.09
N THR A 308 3.44 -21.62 -16.69
CA THR A 308 3.98 -22.80 -16.00
C THR A 308 4.89 -22.41 -14.84
N PRO A 309 4.78 -23.06 -13.66
CA PRO A 309 5.68 -22.78 -12.54
C PRO A 309 7.12 -23.11 -12.94
N GLY A 310 8.10 -22.36 -12.43
CA GLY A 310 9.53 -22.60 -12.70
C GLY A 310 10.04 -22.10 -14.06
N ILE A 311 9.19 -21.59 -14.96
CA ILE A 311 9.62 -21.13 -16.30
C ILE A 311 10.34 -19.76 -16.31
N GLY A 312 10.61 -19.19 -15.13
CA GLY A 312 11.34 -17.93 -14.99
C GLY A 312 10.51 -16.65 -15.16
N LYS A 313 9.19 -16.65 -14.91
CA LYS A 313 8.32 -15.46 -15.10
C LYS A 313 8.78 -14.23 -14.30
N SER A 314 9.02 -14.38 -13.01
CA SER A 314 9.49 -13.32 -12.12
C SER A 314 10.86 -12.78 -12.54
N MET A 315 11.82 -13.69 -12.70
CA MET A 315 13.20 -13.36 -13.07
C MET A 315 13.33 -12.76 -14.49
N ALA A 316 12.58 -13.28 -15.46
CA ALA A 316 12.64 -12.84 -16.85
C ALA A 316 11.62 -11.73 -17.16
N ALA A 317 10.32 -12.03 -17.07
CA ALA A 317 9.28 -11.09 -17.47
C ALA A 317 9.20 -9.88 -16.55
N GLY A 318 9.30 -10.05 -15.22
CA GLY A 318 9.31 -8.94 -14.28
C GLY A 318 10.48 -7.98 -14.54
N SER A 319 11.70 -8.51 -14.59
CA SER A 319 12.92 -7.74 -14.89
C SER A 319 12.87 -7.04 -16.24
N TYR A 320 12.41 -7.74 -17.29
CA TYR A 320 12.32 -7.18 -18.62
C TYR A 320 11.28 -6.05 -18.73
N LEU A 321 10.10 -6.24 -18.11
CA LEU A 321 9.08 -5.21 -18.03
C LEU A 321 9.60 -3.98 -17.29
N LEU A 322 10.32 -4.16 -16.18
CA LEU A 322 10.93 -3.04 -15.47
C LEU A 322 11.88 -2.27 -16.38
N TYR A 323 12.81 -2.96 -17.05
CA TYR A 323 13.76 -2.34 -17.99
C TYR A 323 13.02 -1.50 -19.05
N GLN A 324 12.02 -2.09 -19.69
CA GLN A 324 11.23 -1.43 -20.72
C GLN A 324 10.42 -0.23 -20.20
N LEU A 325 9.83 -0.33 -19.01
CA LEU A 325 9.09 0.78 -18.37
C LEU A 325 10.01 1.95 -17.96
N LEU A 326 11.24 1.65 -17.55
CA LEU A 326 12.25 2.69 -17.27
C LEU A 326 12.66 3.44 -18.54
N HIS A 327 12.64 2.78 -19.70
CA HIS A 327 12.90 3.40 -21.01
C HIS A 327 11.66 4.01 -21.67
N TYR A 328 10.47 3.81 -21.11
CA TYR A 328 9.28 4.54 -21.55
C TYR A 328 9.41 6.04 -21.23
N ASP A 329 8.61 6.88 -21.88
CA ASP A 329 8.57 8.32 -21.66
C ASP A 329 8.40 8.68 -20.16
N ALA A 330 9.37 9.39 -19.60
CA ALA A 330 9.40 9.76 -18.18
C ALA A 330 8.42 10.88 -17.81
N GLY A 331 8.04 11.74 -18.77
CA GLY A 331 7.01 12.76 -18.56
C GLY A 331 5.60 12.17 -18.48
N LYS A 332 5.36 11.07 -19.21
CA LYS A 332 4.10 10.32 -19.15
C LYS A 332 4.05 9.35 -17.96
N LEU A 333 5.16 8.66 -17.71
CA LEU A 333 5.27 7.62 -16.70
C LEU A 333 6.50 7.87 -15.81
N PRO A 334 6.41 8.77 -14.83
CA PRO A 334 7.55 9.15 -13.97
C PRO A 334 7.93 8.09 -12.93
N LEU A 335 6.99 7.24 -12.51
CA LEU A 335 7.18 6.27 -11.43
C LEU A 335 6.92 4.83 -11.87
N VAL A 336 7.79 3.90 -11.45
CA VAL A 336 7.60 2.45 -11.61
C VAL A 336 7.84 1.78 -10.26
N ALA A 337 6.87 1.01 -9.78
CA ALA A 337 6.99 0.24 -8.55
C ALA A 337 7.15 -1.25 -8.85
N TYR A 338 8.08 -1.91 -8.16
CA TYR A 338 8.29 -3.35 -8.22
C TYR A 338 8.08 -3.93 -6.82
N ILE A 339 7.04 -4.74 -6.66
CA ILE A 339 6.71 -5.41 -5.39
C ILE A 339 7.07 -6.88 -5.53
N ILE A 340 7.88 -7.41 -4.62
CA ILE A 340 8.25 -8.82 -4.60
C ILE A 340 8.48 -9.30 -3.18
N LYS A 341 7.97 -10.49 -2.84
CA LYS A 341 7.99 -11.04 -1.48
C LYS A 341 7.44 -10.02 -0.47
N LYS A 342 8.30 -9.36 0.32
CA LYS A 342 7.93 -8.30 1.28
C LYS A 342 8.59 -6.96 0.95
N SER A 343 9.39 -6.90 -0.11
CA SER A 343 10.12 -5.71 -0.53
C SER A 343 9.33 -4.94 -1.57
N VAL A 344 9.39 -3.62 -1.47
CA VAL A 344 8.80 -2.70 -2.45
C VAL A 344 9.87 -1.75 -2.94
N TYR A 345 10.20 -1.82 -4.23
CA TYR A 345 11.17 -0.93 -4.85
C TYR A 345 10.44 0.11 -5.68
N LEU A 346 10.64 1.39 -5.36
CA LEU A 346 10.11 2.51 -6.12
C LEU A 346 11.22 3.15 -6.96
N PHE A 347 11.05 3.10 -8.28
CA PHE A 347 11.91 3.75 -9.25
C PHE A 347 11.32 5.11 -9.61
N ASP A 348 12.06 6.16 -9.28
CA ASP A 348 11.76 7.54 -9.70
C ASP A 348 12.60 7.87 -10.92
N LYS A 349 11.96 7.95 -12.09
CA LYS A 349 12.64 8.21 -13.36
C LYS A 349 13.02 9.68 -13.53
N THR A 350 12.38 10.58 -12.79
CA THR A 350 12.69 12.01 -12.81
C THR A 350 13.97 12.29 -12.04
N LYS A 351 14.12 11.64 -10.87
CA LYS A 351 15.31 11.76 -10.01
C LYS A 351 16.38 10.73 -10.33
N LYS A 352 16.05 9.70 -11.12
CA LYS A 352 16.91 8.53 -11.40
C LYS A 352 17.35 7.81 -10.13
N THR A 353 16.39 7.55 -9.23
CA THR A 353 16.67 6.90 -7.94
C THR A 353 15.82 5.65 -7.73
N VAL A 354 16.34 4.70 -6.95
CA VAL A 354 15.58 3.55 -6.44
C VAL A 354 15.52 3.64 -4.92
N SER A 355 14.30 3.51 -4.38
CA SER A 355 14.03 3.48 -2.96
C SER A 355 13.39 2.16 -2.58
N GLU A 356 13.98 1.44 -1.62
CA GLU A 356 13.32 0.30 -0.98
C GLU A 356 12.43 0.81 0.15
N LEU A 357 11.12 0.57 0.04
CA LEU A 357 10.12 0.91 1.04
C LEU A 357 9.95 -0.30 1.96
N GLY A 358 9.94 -0.05 3.27
CA GLY A 358 9.91 -1.11 4.29
C GLY A 358 8.62 -1.95 4.32
N SER A 359 7.51 -1.47 3.75
CA SER A 359 6.27 -2.24 3.65
C SER A 359 5.37 -1.78 2.50
N GLU A 360 4.45 -2.66 2.10
CA GLU A 360 3.40 -2.38 1.11
C GLU A 360 2.38 -1.34 1.62
N GLU A 361 2.16 -1.27 2.93
CA GLU A 361 1.26 -0.27 3.54
C GLU A 361 1.81 1.15 3.36
N ILE A 362 3.12 1.34 3.60
CA ILE A 362 3.80 2.61 3.35
C ILE A 362 3.69 2.98 1.87
N PHE A 363 3.90 2.01 0.98
CA PHE A 363 3.75 2.22 -0.46
C PHE A 363 2.34 2.64 -0.84
N VAL A 364 1.30 1.99 -0.31
CA VAL A 364 -0.10 2.33 -0.56
C VAL A 364 -0.39 3.79 -0.19
N ASN A 365 0.05 4.23 0.99
CA ASN A 365 -0.14 5.61 1.43
C ASN A 365 0.62 6.60 0.53
N LEU A 366 1.86 6.27 0.16
CA LEU A 366 2.67 7.09 -0.75
C LEU A 366 2.04 7.23 -2.14
N VAL A 367 1.52 6.13 -2.71
CA VAL A 367 0.91 6.20 -4.04
C VAL A 367 -0.45 6.90 -4.01
N LYS A 368 -1.23 6.82 -2.92
CA LYS A 368 -2.44 7.65 -2.76
C LYS A 368 -2.09 9.14 -2.91
N ASP A 369 -1.06 9.61 -2.21
CA ASP A 369 -0.59 11.00 -2.29
C ASP A 369 -0.07 11.37 -3.70
N PHE A 370 0.68 10.49 -4.37
CA PHE A 370 1.08 10.71 -5.76
C PHE A 370 -0.12 10.80 -6.71
N THR A 371 -1.08 9.91 -6.53
CA THR A 371 -2.26 9.82 -7.37
C THR A 371 -3.15 11.04 -7.21
N LEU A 372 -3.31 11.55 -5.98
CA LEU A 372 -4.05 12.78 -5.70
C LEU A 372 -3.40 14.02 -6.34
N ARG A 373 -2.08 13.99 -6.52
CA ARG A 373 -1.33 15.00 -7.29
C ARG A 373 -1.35 14.76 -8.80
N GLY A 374 -2.12 13.78 -9.29
CA GLY A 374 -2.21 13.44 -10.70
C GLY A 374 -0.99 12.71 -11.27
N VAL A 375 -0.08 12.25 -10.42
CA VAL A 375 1.12 11.51 -10.84
C VAL A 375 0.70 10.11 -11.27
N LYS A 376 1.10 9.76 -12.49
CA LYS A 376 0.87 8.44 -13.09
C LYS A 376 2.08 7.54 -12.84
N GLY A 377 1.83 6.25 -12.73
CA GLY A 377 2.88 5.26 -12.59
C GLY A 377 2.41 3.86 -12.98
N TYR A 378 3.33 2.92 -12.87
CA TYR A 378 3.11 1.51 -13.20
C TYR A 378 3.54 0.61 -12.06
N ILE A 379 2.77 -0.44 -11.77
CA ILE A 379 3.06 -1.41 -10.71
C ILE A 379 3.33 -2.78 -11.33
N ILE A 380 4.51 -3.33 -11.07
CA ILE A 380 4.82 -4.74 -11.25
C ILE A 380 4.66 -5.42 -9.90
N TYR A 381 3.72 -6.34 -9.80
CA TYR A 381 3.46 -7.11 -8.58
C TYR A 381 3.86 -8.57 -8.80
N ASP A 382 4.99 -8.95 -8.24
CA ASP A 382 5.59 -10.27 -8.39
C ASP A 382 5.23 -11.16 -7.20
N VAL A 383 4.34 -12.13 -7.45
CA VAL A 383 3.81 -13.03 -6.43
C VAL A 383 4.79 -14.18 -6.24
N ALA A 384 5.83 -13.92 -5.44
CA ALA A 384 6.86 -14.90 -5.09
C ALA A 384 6.42 -15.91 -4.01
N GLU A 385 5.46 -15.55 -3.14
CA GLU A 385 4.93 -16.42 -2.07
C GLU A 385 3.49 -16.85 -2.40
N GLN A 386 3.18 -18.14 -2.26
CA GLN A 386 1.82 -18.65 -2.53
C GLN A 386 0.80 -18.03 -1.56
N GLY A 387 -0.37 -17.63 -2.08
CA GLY A 387 -1.49 -17.11 -1.29
C GLY A 387 -1.39 -15.63 -0.91
N ARG A 388 -0.31 -14.92 -1.31
CA ARG A 388 -0.19 -13.48 -1.08
C ARG A 388 -0.98 -12.70 -2.13
N GLU A 389 -2.06 -12.05 -1.70
CA GLU A 389 -2.84 -11.13 -2.55
C GLU A 389 -2.28 -9.69 -2.47
N PRO A 390 -2.40 -8.90 -3.56
CA PRO A 390 -2.07 -7.47 -3.51
C PRO A 390 -2.91 -6.73 -2.47
N HIS A 391 -2.31 -5.77 -1.77
CA HIS A 391 -2.99 -5.00 -0.75
C HIS A 391 -4.22 -4.28 -1.33
N VAL A 392 -5.38 -4.40 -0.66
CA VAL A 392 -6.68 -3.87 -1.12
C VAL A 392 -6.69 -2.35 -1.36
N GLY A 393 -5.78 -1.63 -0.70
CA GLY A 393 -5.61 -0.18 -0.84
C GLY A 393 -4.72 0.27 -2.00
N LEU A 394 -4.13 -0.63 -2.79
CA LEU A 394 -3.36 -0.25 -3.96
C LEU A 394 -4.25 0.57 -4.93
N PRO A 395 -3.69 1.55 -5.65
CA PRO A 395 -4.42 2.51 -6.48
C PRO A 395 -4.90 1.89 -7.81
N PHE A 396 -5.69 0.83 -7.72
CA PHE A 396 -6.12 0.00 -8.83
C PHE A 396 -6.91 0.77 -9.91
N THR A 397 -7.46 1.93 -9.58
CA THR A 397 -8.24 2.75 -10.53
C THR A 397 -7.39 3.77 -11.26
N LEU A 398 -6.13 3.99 -10.86
CA LEU A 398 -5.37 5.18 -11.23
C LEU A 398 -3.98 4.87 -11.80
N TRP A 399 -3.37 3.73 -11.46
CA TRP A 399 -2.12 3.25 -12.05
C TRP A 399 -2.32 1.95 -12.82
N ASN A 400 -1.55 1.75 -13.90
CA ASN A 400 -1.54 0.45 -14.59
C ASN A 400 -0.78 -0.57 -13.75
N MET A 401 -1.19 -1.83 -13.84
CA MET A 401 -0.63 -2.89 -13.01
C MET A 401 -0.55 -4.20 -13.77
N ILE A 402 0.57 -4.90 -13.60
CA ILE A 402 0.69 -6.30 -13.97
C ILE A 402 1.04 -7.12 -12.74
N VAL A 403 0.32 -8.21 -12.55
CA VAL A 403 0.64 -9.24 -11.57
C VAL A 403 1.38 -10.36 -12.29
N VAL A 404 2.60 -10.64 -11.86
CA VAL A 404 3.41 -11.77 -12.34
C VAL A 404 3.18 -12.92 -11.34
N THR A 405 2.39 -13.93 -11.72
CA THR A 405 1.87 -14.91 -10.73
C THR A 405 2.55 -16.27 -10.74
N SER A 406 2.39 -16.99 -9.63
CA SER A 406 2.40 -18.46 -9.56
C SER A 406 1.14 -19.05 -10.23
N PRO A 407 1.14 -20.31 -10.74
CA PRO A 407 0.18 -20.82 -11.73
C PRO A 407 -1.26 -21.03 -11.23
N ASN A 408 -1.51 -20.86 -9.94
CA ASN A 408 -2.80 -21.24 -9.37
C ASN A 408 -3.80 -20.09 -9.47
N ILE A 409 -4.64 -20.11 -10.50
CA ILE A 409 -5.79 -19.20 -10.67
C ILE A 409 -6.67 -19.13 -9.42
N ASN A 410 -6.75 -20.20 -8.62
CA ASN A 410 -7.54 -20.21 -7.40
C ASN A 410 -7.05 -19.21 -6.34
N ASN A 411 -5.75 -18.88 -6.34
CA ASN A 411 -5.17 -17.89 -5.43
C ASN A 411 -5.59 -16.44 -5.77
N PHE A 412 -6.26 -16.23 -6.90
CA PHE A 412 -6.64 -14.91 -7.40
C PHE A 412 -8.14 -14.80 -7.67
N LYS A 413 -8.95 -15.77 -7.21
CA LYS A 413 -10.42 -15.73 -7.36
C LYS A 413 -11.03 -14.50 -6.66
N GLY A 414 -10.50 -14.09 -5.51
CA GLY A 414 -10.90 -12.86 -4.81
C GLY A 414 -10.55 -11.62 -5.63
N TRP A 415 -9.32 -11.56 -6.13
CA TRP A 415 -8.82 -10.44 -6.91
C TRP A 415 -9.52 -10.27 -8.28
N LYS A 416 -9.76 -11.37 -9.02
CA LYS A 416 -10.49 -11.34 -10.31
C LYS A 416 -11.91 -10.80 -10.14
N LYS A 417 -12.57 -11.12 -9.02
CA LYS A 417 -13.92 -10.65 -8.69
C LYS A 417 -13.97 -9.14 -8.38
N GLN A 418 -12.92 -8.57 -7.80
CA GLN A 418 -12.91 -7.17 -7.35
C GLN A 418 -12.48 -6.17 -8.44
N ASN A 419 -11.74 -6.61 -9.48
CA ASN A 419 -10.92 -5.67 -10.26
C ASN A 419 -11.11 -5.67 -11.78
N GLY A 420 -11.93 -6.55 -12.38
CA GLY A 420 -12.21 -6.53 -13.82
C GLY A 420 -10.99 -6.83 -14.70
N THR A 421 -10.23 -7.87 -14.36
CA THR A 421 -8.92 -8.15 -14.96
C THR A 421 -8.96 -8.97 -16.25
N THR A 422 -8.12 -8.61 -17.23
CA THR A 422 -7.77 -9.43 -18.41
C THR A 422 -6.55 -10.33 -18.15
N LEU A 423 -6.63 -11.59 -18.59
CA LEU A 423 -5.52 -12.56 -18.50
C LEU A 423 -4.55 -12.41 -19.67
N ILE A 424 -3.25 -12.56 -19.40
CA ILE A 424 -2.22 -12.86 -20.39
C ILE A 424 -1.81 -14.32 -20.16
N GLU A 425 -2.10 -15.15 -21.14
CA GLU A 425 -1.62 -16.54 -21.24
C GLU A 425 -0.42 -16.64 -22.18
#